data_AF-A0A925KU04-F1
#
_entry.id   AF-A0A925KU04-F1
#
_cell.length_a   1.000
_cell.length_b   1.000
_cell.length_c   1.000
_cell.angle_alpha   90.00
_cell.angle_beta   90.00
_cell.angle_gamma   90.00
#
_symmetry.space_group_name_H-M   'P 1'
#
loop_
_entity.id
_entity.type
_entity.pdbx_description
1 polymer ?
#
loop_
_entity_poly.entity_id
_entity_poly.type
_entity_poly.pdbx_seq_one_letter_code
_entity_poly.pdbx_strand_id
1 'polypeptide(L)'
;MEFTWFPQNDDLQAQIKSRDEMTELIRFANDYYTLEKRSDTVVLNVLRFGQITGWHDPHQQFCFYYYLDSPGANDIVAQRGRFANWNKPTIRSFLRRIRGN
;
A
#
# COMPACT_ATOMS: atom_id res chain seq x y z
N MET A 1 -17.50 1.92 -12.66
CA MET A 1 -16.42 1.65 -11.67
C MET A 1 -15.26 2.51 -12.10
N GLU A 2 -14.84 3.47 -11.29
CA GLU A 2 -13.70 4.33 -11.61
C GLU A 2 -12.42 3.62 -11.14
N PHE A 3 -11.44 3.54 -12.04
CA PHE A 3 -10.13 2.96 -11.73
C PHE A 3 -9.16 4.08 -11.41
N THR A 4 -8.44 3.93 -10.29
CA THR A 4 -7.38 4.85 -9.89
C THR A 4 -6.04 4.23 -10.26
N TRP A 5 -5.24 4.97 -11.01
CA TRP A 5 -3.90 4.55 -11.41
C TRP A 5 -2.86 5.04 -10.40
N PHE A 6 -1.84 4.21 -10.15
CA PHE A 6 -0.72 4.53 -9.26
C PHE A 6 0.60 4.32 -10.02
N PRO A 7 1.46 5.34 -10.14
CA PRO A 7 2.78 5.20 -10.74
C PRO A 7 3.71 4.37 -9.85
N GLN A 8 4.65 3.63 -10.46
CA GLN A 8 5.69 2.90 -9.72
C GLN A 8 6.68 3.83 -9.01
N ASN A 9 6.91 5.04 -9.54
CA ASN A 9 7.84 6.05 -9.01
C ASN A 9 9.30 5.55 -8.93
N ASP A 10 9.80 4.98 -10.03
CA ASP A 10 11.14 4.38 -10.11
C ASP A 10 12.28 5.36 -9.80
N ASP A 11 12.05 6.67 -9.94
CA ASP A 11 13.02 7.70 -9.53
C ASP A 11 13.39 7.61 -8.04
N LEU A 12 12.51 7.07 -7.20
CA LEU A 12 12.77 6.84 -5.78
C LEU A 12 13.73 5.68 -5.52
N GLN A 13 13.98 4.82 -6.52
CA GLN A 13 14.91 3.70 -6.38
C GLN A 13 16.34 4.16 -6.05
N ALA A 14 16.72 5.37 -6.49
CA ALA A 14 18.03 5.95 -6.20
C ALA A 14 18.26 6.24 -4.70
N GLN A 15 17.19 6.38 -3.90
CA GLN A 15 17.27 6.66 -2.46
C GLN A 15 17.37 5.38 -1.60
N ILE A 16 17.16 4.21 -2.20
CA ILE A 16 17.11 2.93 -1.47
C ILE A 16 18.53 2.36 -1.32
N LYS A 17 18.92 2.10 -0.08
CA LYS A 17 20.23 1.50 0.23
C LYS A 17 20.28 0.00 -0.06
N SER A 18 19.19 -0.72 0.22
CA SER A 18 19.10 -2.18 0.08
C SER A 18 18.52 -2.58 -1.28
N ARG A 19 19.39 -2.73 -2.30
CA ARG A 19 18.95 -3.08 -3.67
C ARG A 19 18.46 -4.52 -3.83
N ASP A 20 19.05 -5.44 -3.07
CA ASP A 20 18.70 -6.87 -3.16
C ASP A 20 17.28 -7.12 -2.60
N GLU A 21 16.98 -6.58 -1.42
CA GLU A 21 15.66 -6.66 -0.79
C GLU A 21 14.58 -5.99 -1.66
N MET A 22 14.88 -4.82 -2.23
CA MET A 22 13.98 -4.16 -3.18
C MET A 22 13.66 -5.07 -4.37
N THR A 23 14.68 -5.73 -4.94
CA THR A 23 14.50 -6.62 -6.09
C THR A 23 13.62 -7.82 -5.75
N GLU A 24 13.82 -8.42 -4.58
CA GLU A 24 12.99 -9.52 -4.10
C GLU A 24 11.54 -9.08 -3.86
N LEU A 25 11.32 -7.90 -3.29
CA LEU A 25 9.99 -7.35 -3.05
C LEU A 25 9.27 -6.97 -4.34
N ILE A 26 9.97 -6.44 -5.35
CA ILE A 26 9.40 -6.17 -6.68
C ILE A 26 8.98 -7.48 -7.35
N ARG A 27 9.83 -8.51 -7.29
CA ARG A 27 9.49 -9.86 -7.79
C ARG A 27 8.28 -10.43 -7.05
N PHE A 28 8.26 -10.30 -5.73
CA PHE A 28 7.11 -10.69 -4.92
C PHE A 28 5.85 -9.95 -5.37
N ALA A 29 5.93 -8.64 -5.62
CA ALA A 29 4.83 -7.80 -6.07
C ALA A 29 4.36 -8.09 -7.51
N ASN A 30 5.15 -8.85 -8.28
CA ASN A 30 4.87 -9.18 -9.69
C ASN A 30 4.62 -7.92 -10.53
N ASP A 31 5.48 -6.91 -10.36
CA ASP A 31 5.42 -5.58 -11.00
C ASP A 31 4.21 -4.69 -10.61
N TYR A 32 3.33 -5.16 -9.72
CA TYR A 32 2.22 -4.35 -9.19
C TYR A 32 2.60 -3.66 -7.87
N TYR A 33 3.43 -2.63 -7.96
CA TYR A 33 3.91 -1.86 -6.81
C TYR A 33 3.92 -0.35 -7.06
N THR A 34 4.07 0.41 -5.98
CA THR A 34 4.43 1.84 -6.03
C THR A 34 5.40 2.16 -4.91
N LEU A 35 6.45 2.92 -5.24
CA LEU A 35 7.35 3.51 -4.27
C LEU A 35 6.74 4.83 -3.78
N GLU A 36 6.72 5.01 -2.47
CA GLU A 36 6.18 6.20 -1.83
C GLU A 36 7.20 6.71 -0.81
N LYS A 37 7.46 8.03 -0.83
CA LYS A 37 8.30 8.67 0.18
C LYS A 37 7.43 9.04 1.38
N ARG A 38 7.69 8.43 2.54
CA ARG A 38 7.01 8.73 3.81
C ARG A 38 7.99 9.37 4.77
N SER A 39 7.87 10.69 4.95
CA SER A 39 8.81 11.49 5.75
C SER A 39 10.26 11.24 5.27
N ASP A 40 11.04 10.49 6.03
CA ASP A 40 12.47 10.26 5.79
C ASP A 40 12.79 8.88 5.20
N THR A 41 11.79 8.06 4.87
CA THR A 41 12.00 6.70 4.33
C THR A 41 11.20 6.44 3.07
N VAL A 42 11.73 5.58 2.19
CA VAL A 42 11.02 5.04 1.05
C VAL A 42 10.31 3.74 1.46
N VAL A 43 9.02 3.67 1.12
CA VAL A 43 8.24 2.44 1.28
C VAL A 43 7.85 1.86 -0.08
N LEU A 44 7.90 0.53 -0.16
CA LEU A 44 7.32 -0.21 -1.28
C LEU A 44 5.92 -0.66 -0.89
N ASN A 45 4.91 -0.18 -1.61
CA ASN A 45 3.53 -0.61 -1.46
C ASN A 45 3.21 -1.68 -2.51
N VAL A 46 2.59 -2.79 -2.11
CA VAL A 46 2.15 -3.84 -3.04
C VAL A 46 0.66 -3.67 -3.36
N LEU A 47 0.36 -3.28 -4.60
CA LEU A 47 -0.98 -2.84 -5.01
C LEU A 47 -2.01 -3.97 -4.92
N ARG A 48 -1.59 -5.23 -5.14
CA ARG A 48 -2.48 -6.40 -5.21
C ARG A 48 -3.20 -6.74 -3.90
N PHE A 49 -2.71 -6.24 -2.76
CA PHE A 49 -3.34 -6.45 -1.46
C PHE A 49 -4.38 -5.38 -1.11
N GLY A 50 -4.58 -4.40 -1.99
CA GLY A 50 -5.55 -3.34 -1.83
C GLY A 50 -5.15 -2.31 -0.77
N GLN A 51 -6.11 -1.44 -0.45
CA GLN A 51 -5.94 -0.29 0.43
C GLN A 51 -6.87 -0.37 1.63
N ILE A 52 -6.44 0.20 2.75
CA ILE A 52 -7.22 0.35 3.97
C ILE A 52 -8.43 1.21 3.63
N THR A 53 -9.65 0.67 3.71
CA THR A 53 -10.87 1.38 3.29
C THR A 53 -10.86 1.88 1.83
N GLY A 54 -10.05 1.26 0.95
CA GLY A 54 -9.94 1.62 -0.47
C GLY A 54 -11.25 1.55 -1.26
N TRP A 55 -12.23 0.81 -0.75
CA TRP A 55 -13.58 0.78 -1.32
C TRP A 55 -14.37 2.08 -1.12
N HIS A 56 -13.94 2.92 -0.19
CA HIS A 56 -14.54 4.22 0.12
C HIS A 56 -13.72 5.36 -0.48
N ASP A 57 -12.39 5.30 -0.36
CA ASP A 57 -11.47 6.31 -0.86
C ASP A 57 -10.24 5.62 -1.48
N PRO A 58 -10.00 5.75 -2.79
CA PRO A 58 -8.87 5.12 -3.46
C PRO A 58 -7.54 5.79 -3.13
N HIS A 59 -7.47 6.85 -2.33
CA HIS A 59 -6.18 7.47 -1.93
C HIS A 59 -5.71 7.00 -0.55
N GLN A 60 -6.36 6.00 0.02
CA GLN A 60 -5.97 5.44 1.31
C GLN A 60 -4.68 4.62 1.24
N GLN A 61 -4.05 4.43 2.39
CA GLN A 61 -2.80 3.67 2.50
C GLN A 61 -3.00 2.20 2.06
N PHE A 62 -1.97 1.63 1.43
CA PHE A 62 -1.99 0.21 1.06
C PHE A 62 -1.93 -0.67 2.30
N CYS A 63 -2.65 -1.80 2.25
CA CYS A 63 -2.68 -2.79 3.33
C CYS A 63 -1.34 -3.53 3.49
N PHE A 64 -0.51 -3.54 2.45
CA PHE A 64 0.75 -4.24 2.41
C PHE A 64 1.84 -3.31 1.90
N TYR A 65 2.75 -2.93 2.80
CA TYR A 65 3.88 -2.05 2.48
C TYR A 65 5.11 -2.44 3.31
N TYR A 66 6.29 -2.21 2.76
CA TYR A 66 7.60 -2.52 3.35
C TYR A 66 8.45 -1.27 3.44
N TYR A 67 9.11 -1.06 4.59
CA TYR A 67 10.14 -0.03 4.76
C TYR A 67 11.47 -0.55 4.22
N LEU A 68 12.03 0.14 3.23
CA LEU A 68 13.28 -0.26 2.57
C LEU A 68 14.53 0.26 3.29
N ASP A 69 14.38 1.27 4.15
CA ASP A 69 15.48 1.87 4.91
C ASP A 69 15.50 1.42 6.39
N SER A 70 14.56 0.57 6.81
CA SER A 70 14.43 0.13 8.21
C SER A 70 13.85 -1.28 8.31
N PRO A 71 14.63 -2.34 8.03
CA PRO A 71 14.15 -3.72 8.02
C PRO A 71 13.52 -4.16 9.35
N GLY A 72 14.07 -3.73 10.49
CA GLY A 72 13.53 -4.02 11.83
C GLY A 72 12.17 -3.37 12.13
N ALA A 73 11.71 -2.44 11.30
CA ALA A 73 10.37 -1.85 11.43
C ALA A 73 9.28 -2.71 10.74
N ASN A 74 9.64 -3.80 10.06
CA ASN A 74 8.75 -4.63 9.23
C ASN A 74 8.14 -5.85 9.97
N ASP A 75 8.48 -6.12 11.23
CA ASP A 75 8.05 -7.33 11.96
C ASP A 75 6.55 -7.45 12.25
N ILE A 76 5.76 -6.38 12.03
CA ILE A 76 4.30 -6.38 12.26
C ILE A 76 3.54 -5.85 11.02
N VAL A 77 4.01 -6.17 9.81
CA VAL A 77 3.39 -5.66 8.56
C VAL A 77 2.01 -6.27 8.29
N ALA A 78 1.77 -7.52 8.67
CA ALA A 78 0.55 -8.23 8.30
C ALA A 78 -0.75 -7.67 8.94
N GLN A 79 -0.69 -6.97 10.08
CA GLN A 79 -1.89 -6.56 10.83
C GLN A 79 -2.05 -5.04 11.03
N ARG A 80 -1.10 -4.21 10.56
CA ARG A 80 -1.15 -2.76 10.78
C ARG A 80 -2.33 -2.12 10.05
N GLY A 81 -3.13 -1.35 10.79
CA GLY A 81 -4.08 -0.41 10.21
C GLY A 81 -5.29 -1.01 9.48
N ARG A 82 -5.51 -2.33 9.46
CA ARG A 82 -6.66 -2.95 8.77
C ARG A 82 -8.03 -2.43 9.26
N PHE A 83 -8.09 -2.08 10.55
CA PHE A 83 -9.27 -1.47 11.17
C PHE A 83 -9.19 0.06 11.24
N ALA A 84 -8.12 0.67 10.73
CA ALA A 84 -8.07 2.13 10.62
C ALA A 84 -9.17 2.60 9.67
N ASN A 85 -9.72 3.77 9.96
CA ASN A 85 -10.80 4.40 9.20
C ASN A 85 -12.14 3.63 9.18
N TRP A 86 -12.33 2.62 10.04
CA TRP A 86 -13.65 2.02 10.25
C TRP A 86 -14.56 2.97 11.04
N ASN A 87 -15.48 3.61 10.34
CA ASN A 87 -16.45 4.55 10.87
C ASN A 87 -17.79 4.39 10.16
N LYS A 88 -18.82 5.10 10.62
CA LYS A 88 -20.18 5.01 10.03
C LYS A 88 -20.16 5.24 8.50
N PRO A 89 -19.48 6.27 7.96
CA PRO A 89 -19.32 6.45 6.51
C PRO A 89 -18.71 5.24 5.77
N THR A 90 -17.57 4.73 6.21
CA THR A 90 -16.85 3.65 5.50
C THR A 90 -17.63 2.33 5.53
N ILE A 91 -18.29 2.02 6.65
CA ILE A 91 -19.18 0.87 6.80
C ILE A 91 -20.40 1.00 5.88
N ARG A 92 -21.03 2.19 5.82
CA ARG A 92 -22.17 2.42 4.93
C ARG A 92 -21.77 2.25 3.46
N SER A 93 -20.61 2.78 3.07
CA SER A 93 -20.08 2.61 1.71
C SER A 93 -19.84 1.13 1.39
N PHE A 94 -19.30 0.37 2.34
CA PHE A 94 -19.06 -1.07 2.18
C PHE A 94 -20.35 -1.86 1.95
N LEU A 95 -21.38 -1.62 2.77
CA LEU A 95 -22.69 -2.27 2.63
C LEU A 95 -23.38 -1.93 1.30
N ARG A 96 -23.22 -0.69 0.82
CA ARG A 96 -23.72 -0.28 -0.51
C ARG A 96 -23.07 -1.09 -1.63
N ARG A 97 -21.75 -1.30 -1.55
CA ARG A 97 -20.98 -2.06 -2.54
C ARG A 97 -21.36 -3.55 -2.54
N ILE A 98 -21.59 -4.16 -1.37
CA ILE A 98 -22.09 -5.55 -1.26
C ILE A 98 -23.46 -5.71 -1.95
N ARG A 99 -24.31 -4.69 -1.87
CA ARG A 99 -25.64 -4.68 -2.51
C ARG A 99 -25.59 -4.51 -4.04
N GLY A 100 -24.42 -4.29 -4.64
CA GLY A 100 -24.25 -4.18 -6.09
C GLY A 100 -24.51 -2.78 -6.68
N ASN A 101 -24.47 -1.74 -5.85
CA ASN A 101 -24.48 -0.33 -6.29
C ASN A 101 -23.07 0.25 -6.35
#